data_AF-A0A924QY57-F1
#
_entry.id   AF-A0A924QY57-F1
#
_cell.length_a   1.000
_cell.length_b   1.000
_cell.length_c   1.000
_cell.angle_alpha   90.00
_cell.angle_beta   90.00
_cell.angle_gamma   90.00
#
_symmetry.space_group_name_H-M   'P 1'
#
loop_
_entity.id
_entity.type
_entity.pdbx_description
1 polymer ?
#
loop_
_entity_poly.entity_id
_entity_poly.type
_entity_poly.pdbx_seq_one_letter_code
_entity_poly.pdbx_strand_id
1 'polypeptide(L)'
;CPGADVNPYLAMAAVIAAGLDGVEKGLKLTAPPITGTNGGAEHIARAPRTLIETTRIFQQSAIARDWLGGTFVDHFAATRDWEWRQWLDGVTDWELKRYFEII
;
A
#
# COMPACT_ATOMS: atom_id res chain seq x y z
N CYS A 1 -1.72 -3.15 -7.95
CA CYS A 1 -2.58 -2.47 -8.94
C CYS A 1 -3.33 -1.36 -8.23
N PRO A 2 -3.37 -0.13 -8.78
CA PRO A 2 -4.15 0.95 -8.21
C PRO A 2 -5.64 0.61 -8.24
N GLY A 3 -6.35 0.89 -7.15
CA GLY A 3 -7.82 0.90 -7.12
C GLY A 3 -8.39 2.09 -7.89
N ALA A 4 -9.70 2.11 -8.10
CA ALA A 4 -10.36 3.23 -8.78
C ALA A 4 -10.37 4.53 -7.96
N ASP A 5 -10.06 4.43 -6.67
CA ASP A 5 -10.01 5.48 -5.66
C ASP A 5 -8.65 6.20 -5.56
N VAL A 6 -7.64 5.77 -6.34
CA VAL A 6 -6.32 6.40 -6.27
C VAL A 6 -6.31 7.78 -6.92
N ASN A 7 -5.44 8.66 -6.43
CA ASN A 7 -5.04 9.83 -7.18
C ASN A 7 -4.15 9.39 -8.37
N PRO A 8 -4.58 9.58 -9.63
CA PRO A 8 -3.87 9.06 -10.79
C PRO A 8 -2.48 9.72 -10.97
N TYR A 9 -2.32 10.97 -10.56
CA TYR A 9 -1.04 11.67 -10.62
C TYR A 9 -0.05 11.09 -9.61
N LEU A 10 -0.48 10.86 -8.37
CA LEU A 10 0.38 10.28 -7.34
C LEU A 10 0.72 8.82 -7.66
N ALA A 11 -0.24 8.06 -8.18
CA ALA A 11 0.00 6.69 -8.61
C ALA A 11 1.03 6.63 -9.74
N MET A 12 0.90 7.49 -10.76
CA MET A 12 1.85 7.54 -11.87
C MET A 12 3.24 8.00 -11.41
N ALA A 13 3.32 9.04 -10.57
CA ALA A 13 4.57 9.51 -10.01
C ALA A 13 5.30 8.42 -9.20
N ALA A 14 4.58 7.66 -8.37
CA ALA A 14 5.15 6.58 -7.58
C ALA A 14 5.66 5.41 -8.44
N VAL A 15 4.93 5.04 -9.50
CA VAL A 15 5.34 3.96 -10.43
C VAL A 15 6.59 4.38 -11.20
N ILE A 16 6.63 5.61 -11.71
CA ILE A 16 7.80 6.13 -12.44
C ILE A 16 9.02 6.21 -11.50
N ALA A 17 8.84 6.75 -10.28
CA ALA A 17 9.90 6.82 -9.28
C ALA A 17 10.48 5.43 -8.96
N ALA A 18 9.64 4.44 -8.69
CA ALA A 18 10.10 3.08 -8.42
C ALA A 18 10.84 2.44 -9.61
N GLY A 19 10.37 2.69 -10.84
CA GLY A 19 11.03 2.22 -12.05
C GLY A 19 12.40 2.87 -12.27
N LEU A 20 12.49 4.18 -12.12
CA LEU A 20 13.75 4.93 -12.25
C LEU A 20 14.76 4.52 -11.17
N ASP A 21 14.32 4.36 -9.92
CA ASP A 21 15.17 3.91 -8.82
C ASP A 21 15.83 2.56 -9.12
N GLY A 22 15.06 1.62 -9.68
CA GLY A 22 15.56 0.31 -10.08
C GLY A 22 16.56 0.37 -11.23
N VAL A 23 16.32 1.22 -12.23
CA VAL A 23 17.23 1.43 -13.37
C VAL A 23 18.53 2.09 -12.90
N GLU A 24 18.45 3.15 -12.11
CA GLU A 24 19.61 3.91 -11.62
C GLU A 24 20.52 3.04 -10.73
N LYS A 25 19.93 2.19 -9.88
CA LYS A 25 20.66 1.28 -8.99
C LYS A 25 21.02 -0.06 -9.66
N GLY A 26 20.63 -0.29 -10.90
CA GLY A 26 20.90 -1.53 -11.63
C GLY A 26 20.34 -2.78 -10.95
N LEU A 27 19.16 -2.67 -10.30
CA LEU A 27 18.57 -3.76 -9.55
C LEU A 27 18.21 -4.93 -10.48
N LYS A 28 18.59 -6.15 -10.08
CA LYS A 28 18.24 -7.37 -10.81
C LYS A 28 16.94 -7.96 -10.28
N LEU A 29 16.09 -8.43 -11.19
CA LEU A 29 14.93 -9.24 -10.83
C LEU A 29 15.43 -10.60 -10.33
N THR A 30 15.23 -10.87 -9.04
CA THR A 30 15.67 -12.12 -8.39
C THR A 30 14.61 -13.22 -8.45
N ALA A 31 13.34 -12.84 -8.61
CA ALA A 31 12.24 -13.77 -8.70
C ALA A 31 12.04 -14.26 -10.14
N PRO A 32 11.78 -15.56 -10.36
CA PRO A 32 11.39 -16.05 -11.67
C PRO A 32 10.02 -15.47 -12.07
N PRO A 33 9.73 -15.37 -13.38
CA PRO A 33 8.41 -14.96 -13.85
C PRO A 33 7.31 -15.88 -13.34
N ILE A 34 6.24 -15.31 -12.81
CA ILE A 34 5.00 -16.03 -12.50
C ILE A 34 4.30 -16.37 -13.81
N THR A 35 3.79 -17.59 -13.94
CA THR A 35 3.12 -18.06 -15.16
C THR A 35 1.71 -18.58 -14.88
N GLY A 36 0.84 -18.56 -15.89
CA GLY A 36 -0.56 -19.01 -15.76
C GLY A 36 -1.33 -18.27 -14.64
N THR A 37 -2.19 -18.99 -13.93
CA THR A 37 -2.95 -18.48 -12.78
C THR A 37 -2.14 -18.59 -11.49
N ASN A 38 -1.10 -17.76 -11.35
CA ASN A 38 -0.21 -17.69 -10.17
C ASN A 38 0.76 -18.88 -9.96
N GLY A 39 1.08 -19.65 -10.99
CA GLY A 39 2.11 -20.69 -10.89
C GLY A 39 3.49 -20.08 -10.61
N GLY A 40 4.12 -20.48 -9.51
CA GLY A 40 5.39 -19.91 -9.03
C GLY A 40 5.25 -18.78 -8.00
N ALA A 41 4.03 -18.50 -7.52
CA ALA A 41 3.76 -17.46 -6.53
C ALA A 41 3.82 -17.95 -5.06
N GLU A 42 4.14 -19.23 -4.82
CA GLU A 42 4.02 -19.87 -3.50
C GLU A 42 4.92 -19.23 -2.44
N HIS A 43 6.05 -18.66 -2.88
CA HIS A 43 7.06 -18.05 -2.01
C HIS A 43 7.13 -16.51 -2.14
N ILE A 44 6.14 -15.89 -2.79
CA ILE A 44 6.13 -14.44 -2.98
C ILE A 44 5.48 -13.76 -1.78
N ALA A 45 6.16 -12.74 -1.25
CA ALA A 45 5.62 -11.91 -0.18
C ALA A 45 4.31 -11.26 -0.61
N ARG A 46 3.28 -11.38 0.23
CA ARG A 46 1.98 -10.75 -0.04
C ARG A 46 2.08 -9.24 0.20
N ALA A 47 1.30 -8.49 -0.57
CA ALA A 47 1.07 -7.09 -0.28
C ALA A 47 0.40 -6.92 1.10
N PRO A 48 0.62 -5.79 1.78
CA PRO A 48 -0.06 -5.48 3.03
C PRO A 48 -1.58 -5.55 2.87
N ARG A 49 -2.28 -5.97 3.93
CA ARG A 49 -3.74 -6.21 3.85
C ARG A 49 -4.57 -5.08 4.44
N THR A 50 -3.93 -4.16 5.15
CA THR A 50 -4.60 -3.02 5.77
C THR A 50 -3.96 -1.71 5.34
N LEU A 51 -4.76 -0.65 5.40
CA LEU A 51 -4.27 0.71 5.13
C LEU A 51 -3.14 1.09 6.09
N ILE A 52 -3.27 0.73 7.37
CA ILE A 52 -2.27 1.09 8.39
C ILE A 52 -0.93 0.38 8.19
N GLU A 53 -0.93 -0.90 7.80
CA GLU A 53 0.30 -1.61 7.46
C GLU A 53 1.02 -0.94 6.28
N THR A 54 0.26 -0.63 5.23
CA THR A 54 0.77 0.05 4.03
C THR A 54 1.34 1.43 4.38
N THR A 55 0.63 2.19 5.21
CA THR A 55 1.03 3.53 5.65
C THR A 55 2.35 3.51 6.40
N ARG A 56 2.53 2.53 7.31
CA ARG A 56 3.78 2.37 8.07
C ARG A 56 4.96 2.01 7.16
N ILE A 57 4.76 1.10 6.21
CA ILE A 57 5.79 0.72 5.22
C ILE A 57 6.15 1.93 4.35
N PHE A 58 5.15 2.66 3.87
CA PHE A 58 5.35 3.86 3.05
C PHE A 58 6.14 4.94 3.80
N GLN A 59 5.80 5.21 5.06
CA GLN A 59 6.47 6.20 5.89
C GLN A 59 7.96 5.88 6.12
N GLN A 60 8.31 4.59 6.17
CA GLN A 60 9.68 4.10 6.37
C GLN A 60 10.45 3.90 5.05
N SER A 61 9.80 4.08 3.89
CA SER A 61 10.41 3.83 2.59
C SER A 61 11.44 4.91 2.25
N ALA A 62 12.71 4.51 2.18
CA ALA A 62 13.80 5.37 1.71
C ALA A 62 13.54 5.85 0.27
N ILE A 63 13.13 4.94 -0.61
CA ILE A 63 12.83 5.26 -2.03
C ILE A 63 11.73 6.33 -2.11
N ALA A 64 10.66 6.19 -1.32
CA ALA A 64 9.59 7.19 -1.33
C ALA A 64 10.08 8.56 -0.85
N ARG A 65 10.94 8.59 0.18
CA ARG A 65 11.50 9.84 0.70
C ARG A 65 12.46 10.51 -0.28
N ASP A 66 13.27 9.72 -0.98
CA ASP A 66 14.24 10.22 -1.96
C ASP A 66 13.53 10.83 -3.18
N TRP A 67 12.51 10.14 -3.71
CA TRP A 67 11.85 10.54 -4.95
C TRP A 67 10.65 11.47 -4.78
N LEU A 68 9.87 11.32 -3.70
CA LEU A 68 8.65 12.11 -3.45
C LEU A 68 8.87 13.22 -2.43
N GLY A 69 9.98 13.19 -1.68
CA GLY A 69 10.34 14.16 -0.65
C GLY A 69 9.78 13.81 0.73
N GLY A 70 10.60 14.00 1.77
CA GLY A 70 10.26 13.68 3.15
C GLY A 70 8.97 14.34 3.65
N THR A 71 8.82 15.65 3.41
CA THR A 71 7.63 16.41 3.82
C THR A 71 6.34 15.85 3.22
N PHE A 72 6.38 15.47 1.94
CA PHE A 72 5.22 14.86 1.29
C PHE A 72 4.91 13.50 1.87
N VAL A 73 5.92 12.64 2.04
CA VAL A 73 5.75 11.29 2.63
C VAL A 73 5.14 11.38 4.02
N ASP A 74 5.67 12.25 4.87
CA ASP A 74 5.19 12.41 6.25
C ASP A 74 3.76 12.96 6.30
N HIS A 75 3.46 13.97 5.48
CA HIS A 75 2.11 14.53 5.41
C HIS A 75 1.10 13.52 4.87
N PHE A 76 1.41 12.87 3.75
CA PHE A 76 0.51 11.90 3.12
C PHE A 76 0.26 10.70 4.05
N ALA A 77 1.30 10.17 4.69
CA ALA A 77 1.15 9.10 5.67
C ALA A 77 0.25 9.51 6.85
N ALA A 78 0.40 10.73 7.37
CA ALA A 78 -0.46 11.24 8.45
C ALA A 78 -1.95 11.28 8.05
N THR A 79 -2.27 11.65 6.80
CA THR A 79 -3.67 11.62 6.32
C THR A 79 -4.27 10.22 6.31
N ARG A 80 -3.48 9.20 5.93
CA ARG A 80 -3.92 7.80 5.87
C ARG A 80 -4.03 7.17 7.25
N ASP A 81 -3.15 7.55 8.18
CA ASP A 81 -3.25 7.14 9.58
C ASP A 81 -4.51 7.72 10.23
N TRP A 82 -4.82 9.00 9.99
CA TRP A 82 -6.05 9.60 10.47
C TRP A 82 -7.30 8.91 9.90
N GLU A 83 -7.34 8.66 8.59
CA GLU A 83 -8.43 7.95 7.93
C GLU A 83 -8.64 6.54 8.53
N TRP A 84 -7.56 5.81 8.79
CA TRP A 84 -7.63 4.51 9.45
C TRP A 84 -8.23 4.59 10.85
N ARG A 85 -7.87 5.61 11.64
CA ARG A 85 -8.46 5.81 12.98
C ARG A 85 -9.96 6.08 12.88
N GLN A 86 -10.39 6.92 11.93
CA GLN A 86 -11.82 7.18 11.72
C GLN A 86 -12.58 5.92 11.31
N TRP A 87 -11.98 5.05 10.51
CA TRP A 87 -12.57 3.76 10.17
C TRP A 87 -12.78 2.86 11.40
N LEU A 88 -11.81 2.83 12.33
CA LEU A 88 -11.90 2.01 13.54
C LEU A 88 -12.95 2.50 14.55
N ASP A 89 -13.30 3.78 14.54
CA ASP A 89 -14.33 4.34 15.42
C ASP A 89 -15.77 4.01 14.93
N GLY A 90 -15.90 3.53 13.68
CA GLY A 90 -17.19 3.18 13.08
C GLY A 90 -17.65 1.77 13.44
N VAL A 91 -18.94 1.61 13.79
CA VAL A 91 -19.59 0.30 13.90
C VAL A 91 -20.36 0.04 12.62
N THR A 92 -20.04 -1.06 11.95
CA THR A 92 -20.64 -1.44 10.67
C THR A 92 -21.93 -2.22 10.85
N ASP A 93 -22.81 -2.17 9.85
CA ASP A 93 -24.04 -2.99 9.82
C ASP A 93 -23.77 -4.49 9.95
N TRP A 94 -22.63 -4.97 9.45
CA TRP A 94 -22.24 -6.37 9.59
C TRP A 94 -21.98 -6.73 11.06
N GLU A 95 -21.29 -5.86 11.80
CA GLU A 95 -21.04 -6.04 13.23
C GLU A 95 -22.36 -5.98 14.02
N LEU A 96 -23.22 -5.01 13.71
CA LEU A 96 -24.55 -4.93 14.32
C LEU A 96 -25.32 -6.23 14.08
N LYS A 97 -25.57 -6.64 12.83
CA LYS A 97 -26.32 -7.87 12.52
C LYS A 97 -25.76 -9.11 13.18
N ARG A 98 -24.43 -9.20 13.33
CA ARG A 98 -23.78 -10.36 13.94
C ARG A 98 -23.95 -10.41 15.46
N TYR A 99 -23.91 -9.28 16.15
CA TYR A 99 -23.84 -9.23 17.62
C TYR A 99 -25.12 -8.74 18.30
N PHE A 100 -26.01 -8.04 17.60
CA PHE A 100 -27.22 -7.44 18.20
C PHE A 100 -28.34 -8.45 18.50
N GLU A 101 -28.48 -9.52 17.70
CA GLU A 101 -29.50 -10.57 17.92
C GLU A 101 -29.04 -11.71 18.85
N ILE A 102 -27.76 -11.71 19.25
CA ILE A 102 -27.18 -12.75 20.13
C ILE A 102 -27.49 -12.47 21.62
N ILE A 103 -28.08 -11.32 21.94
CA ILE A 103 -28.43 -10.88 23.30
C ILE A 103 -29.94 -10.98 23.53
#